data_AF-A0A0Q4BF91-F1
#
_entry.id   AF-A0A0Q4BF91-F1
#
_cell.length_a   1.000
_cell.length_b   1.000
_cell.length_c   1.000
_cell.angle_alpha   90.00
_cell.angle_beta   90.00
_cell.angle_gamma   90.00
#
_symmetry.space_group_name_H-M   'P 1'
#
loop_
_entity.id
_entity.type
_entity.pdbx_description
1 polymer ?
#
loop_
_entity_poly.entity_id
_entity_poly.type
_entity_poly.pdbx_seq_one_letter_code
_entity_poly.pdbx_strand_id
1 'polypeptide(L)'
;MMAQPSMVAPCFTEGRARHIVNTSFSTQKPAAFTATTRKYIRPVRTPYHSRSLFLRWMLTLPYRSRRGAALIARYVPQTVPPVWAEELAGKRVLIVGSGPSLDKVGQEFFARFDTVIYINFAVKRLQGTGAEYFFTTDIGPVREFIDAYEETVFRQLGKEHCIFAPIYLDQFQMMTPAGRDLFSWLRFDEAQWRRQAVKLGRLKAPLVLRYHPRQPDWDSFTLPRGGRSLPVLDHTSALTAILFAAMNGAADIGLIGCDFSAGRAASAATTQAAPDASVFSGAAAEFRKLASALERNGVDVTNHSWLINDGAPS
;
A
#
# COMPACT_ATOMS: atom_id res chain seq x y z
N MET A 1 54.86 19.63 21.09
CA MET A 1 53.56 19.80 21.77
C MET A 1 52.47 19.31 20.82
N MET A 2 51.86 18.16 21.12
CA MET A 2 50.81 17.54 20.30
C MET A 2 49.45 18.14 20.71
N ALA A 3 48.73 18.72 19.76
CA ALA A 3 47.36 19.19 19.96
C ALA A 3 46.37 18.09 19.58
N GLN A 4 45.46 17.76 20.51
CA GLN A 4 44.37 16.80 20.29
C GLN A 4 43.29 17.39 19.36
N PRO A 5 42.63 16.59 18.51
CA PRO A 5 41.42 17.01 17.83
C PRO A 5 40.18 16.85 18.75
N SER A 6 39.47 17.95 18.89
CA SER A 6 38.15 18.09 19.53
C SER A 6 37.09 17.25 18.80
N MET A 7 36.48 16.30 19.52
CA MET A 7 35.26 15.62 19.09
C MET A 7 34.07 16.58 19.13
N VAL A 8 33.54 16.92 17.96
CA VAL A 8 32.24 17.59 17.83
C VAL A 8 31.15 16.53 17.85
N ALA A 9 30.27 16.61 18.85
CA ALA A 9 29.08 15.77 18.97
C ALA A 9 28.03 16.13 17.89
N PRO A 10 27.34 15.15 17.27
CA PRO A 10 26.21 15.46 16.42
C PRO A 10 25.00 15.86 17.27
N CYS A 11 24.52 17.07 16.98
CA CYS A 11 23.28 17.65 17.49
C CYS A 11 22.09 16.81 17.02
N PHE A 12 21.38 16.17 17.96
CA PHE A 12 20.09 15.55 17.72
C PHE A 12 19.03 16.64 17.62
N THR A 13 18.60 17.00 16.41
CA THR A 13 17.38 17.79 16.23
C THR A 13 16.15 16.87 16.32
N GLU A 14 15.48 16.95 17.47
CA GLU A 14 14.18 16.36 17.72
C GLU A 14 13.10 17.05 16.89
N GLY A 15 12.61 16.33 15.88
CA GLY A 15 11.38 16.66 15.14
C GLY A 15 10.46 15.44 15.04
N ARG A 16 10.15 14.78 16.18
CA ARG A 16 9.25 13.61 16.18
C ARG A 16 7.79 14.04 16.09
N ALA A 17 7.28 14.19 14.87
CA ALA A 17 5.86 13.99 14.63
C ALA A 17 5.49 12.57 15.07
N ARG A 18 4.72 12.44 16.15
CA ARG A 18 4.13 11.17 16.58
C ARG A 18 3.07 10.76 15.55
N HIS A 19 3.46 10.12 14.45
CA HIS A 19 2.52 9.38 13.62
C HIS A 19 2.02 8.18 14.43
N ILE A 20 0.92 8.39 15.15
CA ILE A 20 0.10 7.32 15.70
C ILE A 20 -0.60 6.71 14.49
N VAL A 21 -0.02 5.67 13.91
CA VAL A 21 -0.79 4.80 13.01
C VAL A 21 -1.84 4.13 13.90
N ASN A 22 -3.06 4.65 13.87
CA ASN A 22 -4.21 4.01 14.49
C ASN A 22 -4.52 2.77 13.66
N THR A 23 -3.87 1.65 13.98
CA THR A 23 -4.35 0.34 13.58
C THR A 23 -5.56 -0.02 14.43
N SER A 24 -6.67 0.72 14.27
CA SER A 24 -7.99 0.28 14.73
C SER A 24 -8.48 -0.80 13.78
N PHE A 25 -8.06 -2.04 14.04
CA PHE A 25 -8.64 -3.19 13.37
C PHE A 25 -9.98 -3.52 14.02
N SER A 26 -11.00 -3.65 13.18
CA SER A 26 -12.38 -4.03 13.53
C SER A 26 -12.41 -5.16 14.56
N THR A 27 -13.23 -5.01 15.60
CA THR A 27 -13.54 -6.04 16.60
C THR A 27 -14.45 -7.15 16.07
N GLN A 28 -14.77 -7.16 14.77
CA GLN A 28 -15.51 -8.26 14.17
C GLN A 28 -14.74 -9.57 14.37
N LYS A 29 -15.43 -10.61 14.85
CA LYS A 29 -14.89 -11.97 14.86
C LYS A 29 -14.37 -12.27 13.46
N PRO A 30 -13.07 -12.58 13.28
CA PRO A 30 -12.59 -12.95 11.96
C PRO A 30 -13.38 -14.17 11.51
N ALA A 31 -13.99 -14.10 10.33
CA ALA A 31 -14.57 -15.26 9.68
C ALA A 31 -13.52 -16.40 9.69
N ALA A 32 -13.98 -17.63 9.92
CA ALA A 32 -13.09 -18.78 9.95
C ALA A 32 -12.29 -18.84 8.63
N PHE A 33 -10.98 -19.08 8.71
CA PHE A 33 -10.15 -19.31 7.52
C PHE A 33 -10.77 -20.44 6.70
N THR A 34 -11.24 -20.12 5.50
CA THR A 34 -11.78 -21.11 4.56
C THR A 34 -10.65 -22.03 4.08
N ALA A 35 -10.99 -23.20 3.53
CA ALA A 35 -10.00 -24.07 2.92
C ALA A 35 -9.24 -23.33 1.78
N THR A 36 -9.97 -22.51 1.03
CA THR A 36 -9.45 -21.64 -0.04
C THR A 36 -8.43 -20.64 0.50
N THR A 37 -8.73 -19.89 1.57
CA THR A 37 -7.78 -18.93 2.16
C THR A 37 -6.46 -19.60 2.53
N ARG A 38 -6.53 -20.79 3.15
CA ARG A 38 -5.36 -21.51 3.66
C ARG A 38 -4.41 -21.95 2.56
N LYS A 39 -4.90 -22.11 1.34
CA LYS A 39 -4.08 -22.40 0.16
C LYS A 39 -3.13 -21.25 -0.16
N TYR A 40 -3.51 -20.00 0.09
CA TYR A 40 -2.74 -18.80 -0.30
C TYR A 40 -2.11 -18.07 0.88
N ILE A 41 -2.78 -18.09 2.03
CA ILE A 41 -2.39 -17.33 3.22
C ILE A 41 -2.29 -18.30 4.38
N ARG A 42 -1.11 -18.31 5.02
CA ARG A 42 -0.87 -19.12 6.20
C ARG A 42 -1.79 -18.62 7.33
N PRO A 43 -2.43 -19.53 8.08
CA PRO A 43 -3.23 -19.14 9.23
C PRO A 43 -2.33 -18.47 10.26
N VAL A 44 -2.47 -17.16 10.41
CA VAL A 44 -1.80 -16.40 11.47
C VAL A 44 -2.76 -16.33 12.64
N ARG A 45 -2.39 -16.96 13.76
CA ARG A 45 -3.12 -16.75 15.02
C ARG A 45 -3.05 -15.26 15.33
N THR A 46 -4.21 -14.58 15.31
CA THR A 46 -4.20 -13.14 15.57
C THR A 46 -3.68 -12.92 16.99
N PRO A 47 -2.77 -11.95 17.20
CA PRO A 47 -2.14 -11.74 18.49
C PRO A 47 -3.15 -11.31 19.57
N TYR A 48 -4.35 -10.88 19.17
CA TYR A 48 -5.36 -10.30 20.04
C TYR A 48 -6.31 -11.31 20.68
N HIS A 49 -6.23 -12.60 20.32
CA HIS A 49 -7.06 -13.64 20.96
C HIS A 49 -6.67 -13.94 22.41
N SER A 50 -5.41 -13.68 22.80
CA SER A 50 -4.97 -13.83 24.18
C SER A 50 -3.77 -12.94 24.49
N ARG A 51 -3.58 -12.60 25.77
CA ARG A 51 -2.40 -11.86 26.22
C ARG A 51 -1.09 -12.58 25.90
N SER A 52 -1.07 -13.91 25.99
CA SER A 52 0.12 -14.72 25.67
C SER A 52 0.48 -14.68 24.19
N LEU A 53 -0.51 -14.75 23.30
CA LEU A 53 -0.30 -14.59 21.86
C LEU A 53 0.16 -13.17 21.52
N PHE A 54 -0.39 -12.17 22.19
CA PHE A 54 0.01 -10.78 22.02
C PHE A 54 1.48 -10.56 22.40
N LEU A 55 1.89 -10.98 23.60
CA LEU A 55 3.27 -10.88 24.07
C LEU A 55 4.23 -11.63 23.15
N ARG A 56 3.88 -12.86 22.74
CA ARG A 56 4.68 -13.63 21.78
C ARG A 56 4.83 -12.90 20.45
N TRP A 57 3.76 -12.31 19.94
CA TRP A 57 3.81 -11.53 18.71
C TRP A 57 4.72 -10.31 18.87
N MET A 58 4.60 -9.55 19.97
CA MET A 58 5.48 -8.41 20.23
C MET A 58 6.96 -8.81 20.26
N LEU A 59 7.29 -9.90 20.96
CA LEU A 59 8.66 -10.40 21.09
C LEU A 59 9.23 -10.90 19.75
N THR A 60 8.38 -11.48 18.90
CA THR A 60 8.82 -12.06 17.62
C THR A 60 8.74 -11.09 16.44
N LEU A 61 7.98 -10.00 16.53
CA LEU A 61 7.78 -9.06 15.44
C LEU A 61 9.08 -8.44 14.89
N PRO A 62 10.06 -8.00 15.72
CA PRO A 62 11.30 -7.46 15.20
C PRO A 62 12.05 -8.48 14.32
N TYR A 63 12.18 -9.71 14.80
CA TYR A 63 12.82 -10.79 14.06
C TYR A 63 12.04 -11.15 12.78
N ARG A 64 10.72 -11.28 12.87
CA ARG A 64 9.87 -11.64 11.72
C ARG A 64 9.91 -10.59 10.63
N SER A 65 9.81 -9.31 10.99
CA SER A 65 9.87 -8.19 10.05
C SER A 65 11.25 -8.10 9.37
N ARG A 66 12.36 -8.21 10.11
CA ARG A 66 13.72 -8.27 9.54
C ARG A 66 13.93 -9.48 8.63
N ARG A 67 13.50 -10.67 9.07
CA ARG A 67 13.58 -11.88 8.24
C ARG A 67 12.72 -11.75 6.99
N GLY A 68 11.55 -11.13 7.09
CA GLY A 68 10.68 -10.83 5.96
C GLY A 68 11.35 -9.94 4.92
N ALA A 69 11.99 -8.86 5.38
CA ALA A 69 12.82 -7.98 4.54
C ALA A 69 13.92 -8.74 3.79
N ALA A 70 14.66 -9.61 4.48
CA ALA A 70 15.69 -10.44 3.87
C ALA A 70 15.14 -11.42 2.81
N LEU A 71 13.94 -11.98 3.06
CA LEU A 71 13.29 -12.86 2.08
C LEU A 71 12.82 -12.08 0.85
N ILE A 72 12.25 -10.88 1.02
CA ILE A 72 11.87 -10.01 -0.09
C ILE A 72 13.10 -9.71 -0.95
N ALA A 73 14.20 -9.27 -0.33
CA ALA A 73 15.44 -8.98 -1.05
C ALA A 73 16.02 -10.20 -1.79
N ARG A 74 15.84 -11.41 -1.24
CA ARG A 74 16.33 -12.67 -1.83
C ARG A 74 15.47 -13.21 -2.96
N TYR A 75 14.14 -13.15 -2.81
CA TYR A 75 13.22 -13.90 -3.67
C TYR A 75 12.44 -13.02 -4.65
N VAL A 76 12.38 -11.70 -4.44
CA VAL A 76 11.74 -10.80 -5.39
C VAL A 76 12.77 -10.41 -6.47
N PRO A 77 12.52 -10.73 -7.75
CA PRO A 77 13.43 -10.40 -8.84
C PRO A 77 13.69 -8.89 -8.91
N GLN A 78 14.90 -8.52 -9.34
CA GLN A 78 15.19 -7.12 -9.65
C GLN A 78 14.66 -6.73 -11.02
N THR A 79 14.50 -7.68 -11.94
CA THR A 79 14.06 -7.44 -13.31
C THR A 79 12.58 -7.09 -13.37
N VAL A 80 12.27 -6.00 -14.07
CA VAL A 80 10.91 -5.54 -14.34
C VAL A 80 10.29 -6.42 -15.43
N PRO A 81 9.03 -6.88 -15.31
CA PRO A 81 8.31 -7.46 -16.43
C PRO A 81 8.24 -6.46 -17.59
N PRO A 82 8.57 -6.85 -18.84
CA PRO A 82 8.50 -5.95 -19.99
C PRO A 82 7.12 -5.29 -20.16
N VAL A 83 6.05 -6.06 -19.89
CA VAL A 83 4.66 -5.61 -20.00
C VAL A 83 4.36 -4.35 -19.18
N TRP A 84 5.04 -4.13 -18.03
CA TRP A 84 4.82 -2.91 -17.23
C TRP A 84 5.27 -1.67 -17.97
N ALA A 85 6.41 -1.73 -18.65
CA ALA A 85 6.88 -0.60 -19.44
C ALA A 85 6.01 -0.41 -20.68
N GLU A 86 5.62 -1.49 -21.35
CA GLU A 86 4.76 -1.45 -22.54
C GLU A 86 3.39 -0.82 -22.27
N GLU A 87 2.81 -1.11 -21.10
CA GLU A 87 1.47 -0.65 -20.72
C GLU A 87 1.45 0.64 -19.90
N LEU A 88 2.59 1.12 -19.37
CA LEU A 88 2.63 2.34 -18.55
C LEU A 88 3.45 3.47 -19.19
N ALA A 89 4.49 3.17 -19.98
CA ALA A 89 5.39 4.21 -20.49
C ALA A 89 4.68 5.15 -21.48
N GLY A 90 4.69 6.45 -21.17
CA GLY A 90 4.03 7.49 -21.95
C GLY A 90 2.50 7.45 -21.89
N LYS A 91 1.90 6.62 -21.03
CA LYS A 91 0.46 6.40 -20.93
C LYS A 91 -0.20 7.30 -19.89
N ARG A 92 -1.51 7.49 -20.05
CA ARG A 92 -2.40 8.06 -19.03
C ARG A 92 -2.91 6.93 -18.15
N VAL A 93 -2.58 6.97 -16.87
CA VAL A 93 -2.88 5.90 -15.92
C VAL A 93 -3.93 6.37 -14.93
N LEU A 94 -4.98 5.58 -14.72
CA LEU A 94 -5.98 5.84 -13.68
C LEU A 94 -5.75 4.94 -12.47
N ILE A 95 -5.58 5.54 -11.30
CA ILE A 95 -5.57 4.80 -10.03
C ILE A 95 -6.95 4.89 -9.39
N VAL A 96 -7.56 3.73 -9.18
CA VAL A 96 -8.94 3.60 -8.71
C VAL A 96 -8.93 3.12 -7.27
N GLY A 97 -9.26 4.01 -6.34
CA GLY A 97 -9.56 3.68 -4.95
C GLY A 97 -11.01 3.24 -4.76
N SER A 98 -11.41 3.05 -3.51
CA SER A 98 -12.77 2.57 -3.15
C SER A 98 -13.64 3.63 -2.48
N GLY A 99 -13.19 4.89 -2.45
CA GLY A 99 -13.90 6.01 -1.83
C GLY A 99 -15.14 6.47 -2.60
N PRO A 100 -16.03 7.25 -1.96
CA PRO A 100 -17.36 7.59 -2.48
C PRO A 100 -17.40 8.26 -3.86
N SER A 101 -16.37 9.04 -4.22
CA SER A 101 -16.32 9.70 -5.54
C SER A 101 -16.36 8.73 -6.71
N LEU A 102 -16.01 7.46 -6.50
CA LEU A 102 -16.07 6.42 -7.53
C LEU A 102 -17.48 6.18 -8.08
N ASP A 103 -18.52 6.36 -7.28
CA ASP A 103 -19.92 6.19 -7.72
C ASP A 103 -20.40 7.35 -8.61
N LYS A 104 -19.61 8.43 -8.71
CA LYS A 104 -19.95 9.62 -9.50
C LYS A 104 -19.40 9.58 -10.93
N VAL A 105 -18.70 8.52 -11.31
CA VAL A 105 -18.08 8.38 -12.63
C VAL A 105 -18.56 7.14 -13.38
N GLY A 106 -18.81 7.30 -14.68
CA GLY A 106 -19.20 6.23 -15.60
C GLY A 106 -18.05 5.75 -16.49
N GLN A 107 -18.33 4.81 -17.39
CA GLN A 107 -17.36 4.21 -18.29
C GLN A 107 -16.63 5.24 -19.18
N GLU A 108 -17.30 6.31 -19.58
CA GLU A 108 -16.71 7.41 -20.36
C GLU A 108 -15.55 8.12 -19.64
N PHE A 109 -15.55 8.10 -18.30
CA PHE A 109 -14.42 8.62 -17.53
C PHE A 109 -13.22 7.68 -17.62
N PHE A 110 -13.45 6.38 -17.46
CA PHE A 110 -12.41 5.35 -17.53
C PHE A 110 -11.78 5.27 -18.93
N ALA A 111 -12.58 5.44 -19.99
CA ALA A 111 -12.12 5.42 -21.37
C ALA A 111 -11.11 6.53 -21.74
N ARG A 112 -10.89 7.51 -20.84
CA ARG A 112 -9.88 8.57 -20.99
C ARG A 112 -8.48 8.12 -20.60
N PHE A 113 -8.34 6.93 -20.02
CA PHE A 113 -7.07 6.41 -19.54
C PHE A 113 -6.73 5.14 -20.30
N ASP A 114 -5.44 4.95 -20.58
CA ASP A 114 -4.94 3.81 -21.33
C ASP A 114 -4.82 2.57 -20.42
N THR A 115 -4.49 2.81 -19.15
CA THR A 115 -4.24 1.78 -18.14
C THR A 115 -4.93 2.12 -16.83
N VAL A 116 -5.52 1.11 -16.17
CA VAL A 116 -6.27 1.29 -14.92
C VAL A 116 -5.68 0.42 -13.81
N ILE A 117 -5.33 1.02 -12.68
CA ILE A 117 -4.79 0.33 -11.51
C ILE A 117 -5.82 0.39 -10.38
N TYR A 118 -6.44 -0.76 -10.09
CA TYR A 118 -7.42 -0.90 -9.02
C TYR A 118 -6.76 -1.20 -7.68
N ILE A 119 -7.06 -0.36 -6.69
CA ILE A 119 -6.54 -0.49 -5.34
C ILE A 119 -7.48 -1.37 -4.50
N ASN A 120 -6.95 -2.48 -3.98
CA ASN A 120 -7.65 -3.35 -3.04
C ASN A 120 -9.06 -3.72 -3.58
N PHE A 121 -10.12 -3.28 -2.88
CA PHE A 121 -11.51 -3.61 -3.21
C PHE A 121 -12.06 -2.90 -4.45
N ALA A 122 -11.35 -1.88 -4.96
CA ALA A 122 -11.74 -1.19 -6.18
C ALA A 122 -11.73 -2.13 -7.40
N VAL A 123 -11.02 -3.26 -7.34
CA VAL A 123 -10.95 -4.23 -8.44
C VAL A 123 -12.31 -4.86 -8.78
N LYS A 124 -13.33 -4.67 -7.94
CA LYS A 124 -14.73 -4.97 -8.31
C LYS A 124 -15.27 -4.15 -9.47
N ARG A 125 -14.62 -3.02 -9.77
CA ARG A 125 -14.92 -2.15 -10.90
C ARG A 125 -14.18 -2.52 -12.16
N LEU A 126 -13.47 -3.66 -12.18
CA LEU A 126 -12.82 -4.17 -13.38
C LEU A 126 -13.79 -4.14 -14.57
N GLN A 127 -13.37 -3.53 -15.68
CA GLN A 127 -14.20 -3.35 -16.87
C GLN A 127 -13.82 -4.33 -17.98
N GLY A 128 -12.62 -4.92 -17.93
CA GLY A 128 -12.09 -5.75 -19.01
C GLY A 128 -11.69 -4.94 -20.25
N THR A 129 -11.42 -3.65 -20.09
CA THR A 129 -11.06 -2.74 -21.19
C THR A 129 -9.65 -2.20 -21.01
N GLY A 130 -8.75 -2.55 -21.93
CA GLY A 130 -7.35 -2.11 -21.90
C GLY A 130 -6.49 -2.88 -20.88
N ALA A 131 -5.40 -2.25 -20.45
CA ALA A 131 -4.51 -2.80 -19.44
C ALA A 131 -5.06 -2.51 -18.04
N GLU A 132 -5.30 -3.56 -17.25
CA GLU A 132 -5.91 -3.45 -15.92
C GLU A 132 -5.05 -4.15 -14.88
N TYR A 133 -4.81 -3.49 -13.75
CA TYR A 133 -3.95 -3.97 -12.68
C TYR A 133 -4.71 -4.05 -11.36
N PHE A 134 -4.38 -5.06 -10.55
CA PHE A 134 -4.68 -5.06 -9.12
C PHE A 134 -3.45 -4.60 -8.36
N PHE A 135 -3.60 -3.69 -7.40
CA PHE A 135 -2.50 -3.22 -6.56
C PHE A 135 -2.86 -3.22 -5.08
N THR A 136 -1.97 -3.76 -4.25
CA THR A 136 -2.10 -3.73 -2.80
C THR A 136 -0.74 -3.55 -2.12
N THR A 137 -0.78 -3.00 -0.90
CA THR A 137 0.33 -3.06 0.05
C THR A 137 0.05 -3.95 1.25
N ASP A 138 -1.17 -4.46 1.37
CA ASP A 138 -1.63 -5.24 2.53
C ASP A 138 -2.24 -6.60 2.14
N ILE A 139 -1.94 -7.61 2.96
CA ILE A 139 -2.50 -8.96 2.89
C ILE A 139 -3.95 -9.02 3.37
N GLY A 140 -4.38 -8.07 4.21
CA GLY A 140 -5.77 -7.99 4.70
C GLY A 140 -6.80 -7.99 3.56
N PRO A 141 -6.76 -6.98 2.66
CA PRO A 141 -7.62 -6.95 1.48
C PRO A 141 -7.52 -8.18 0.60
N VAL A 142 -6.31 -8.72 0.38
CA VAL A 142 -6.10 -9.94 -0.42
C VAL A 142 -6.84 -11.13 0.20
N ARG A 143 -6.73 -11.31 1.52
CA ARG A 143 -7.44 -12.37 2.23
C ARG A 143 -8.94 -12.26 2.01
N GLU A 144 -9.50 -11.08 2.25
CA GLU A 144 -10.93 -10.85 2.11
C GLU A 144 -11.40 -11.05 0.67
N PHE A 145 -10.60 -10.65 -0.31
CA PHE A 145 -10.92 -10.86 -1.71
C PHE A 145 -10.94 -12.35 -2.08
N ILE A 146 -9.93 -13.11 -1.64
CA ILE A 146 -9.89 -14.56 -1.83
C ILE A 146 -11.08 -15.24 -1.13
N ASP A 147 -11.45 -14.76 0.06
CA ASP A 147 -12.56 -15.31 0.83
C ASP A 147 -13.93 -15.00 0.20
N ALA A 148 -14.08 -13.84 -0.44
CA ALA A 148 -15.36 -13.36 -0.98
C ALA A 148 -15.55 -13.64 -2.48
N TYR A 149 -14.48 -13.71 -3.26
CA TYR A 149 -14.51 -13.75 -4.73
C TYR A 149 -13.60 -14.83 -5.32
N GLU A 150 -13.05 -15.71 -4.46
CA GLU A 150 -12.07 -16.73 -4.83
C GLU A 150 -10.81 -16.12 -5.48
N GLU A 151 -10.03 -16.95 -6.18
CA GLU A 151 -8.79 -16.53 -6.84
C GLU A 151 -8.99 -16.12 -8.31
N THR A 152 -10.22 -16.20 -8.83
CA THR A 152 -10.53 -16.13 -10.25
C THR A 152 -10.10 -14.81 -10.87
N VAL A 153 -10.33 -13.69 -10.17
CA VAL A 153 -9.91 -12.35 -10.60
C VAL A 153 -8.39 -12.25 -10.74
N PHE A 154 -7.64 -12.77 -9.76
CA PHE A 154 -6.16 -12.73 -9.81
C PHE A 154 -5.61 -13.62 -10.92
N ARG A 155 -6.25 -14.77 -11.18
CA ARG A 155 -5.87 -15.65 -12.29
C ARG A 155 -6.18 -15.03 -13.65
N GLN A 156 -7.31 -14.34 -13.79
CA GLN A 156 -7.73 -13.67 -15.02
C GLN A 156 -6.80 -12.50 -15.37
N LEU A 157 -6.51 -11.65 -14.38
CA LEU A 157 -5.53 -10.57 -14.54
C LEU A 157 -4.13 -11.11 -14.84
N GLY A 158 -3.77 -12.23 -14.21
CA GLY A 158 -2.43 -12.79 -14.29
C GLY A 158 -1.46 -12.15 -13.32
N LYS A 159 -0.36 -12.87 -13.06
CA LYS A 159 0.65 -12.50 -12.06
C LYS A 159 1.30 -11.14 -12.33
N GLU A 160 1.50 -10.79 -13.59
CA GLU A 160 2.17 -9.53 -13.97
C GLU A 160 1.29 -8.32 -13.71
N HIS A 161 -0.03 -8.46 -13.75
CA HIS A 161 -0.98 -7.39 -13.43
C HIS A 161 -1.44 -7.34 -11.97
N CYS A 162 -1.09 -8.36 -11.17
CA CYS A 162 -1.38 -8.41 -9.74
C CYS A 162 -0.16 -7.95 -8.92
N ILE A 163 -0.10 -6.69 -8.53
CA ILE A 163 1.05 -6.08 -7.87
C ILE A 163 0.92 -6.08 -6.35
N PHE A 164 1.99 -6.49 -5.65
CA PHE A 164 2.06 -6.46 -4.19
C PHE A 164 3.30 -5.70 -3.71
N ALA A 165 3.11 -4.54 -3.07
CA ALA A 165 4.16 -3.72 -2.45
C ALA A 165 4.09 -3.78 -0.91
N PRO A 166 4.82 -4.69 -0.25
CA PRO A 166 4.58 -4.98 1.17
C PRO A 166 4.93 -3.82 2.09
N ILE A 167 3.91 -3.22 2.73
CA ILE A 167 4.11 -2.23 3.81
C ILE A 167 4.59 -2.92 5.10
N TYR A 168 4.13 -4.15 5.32
CA TYR A 168 4.55 -4.97 6.45
C TYR A 168 5.46 -6.09 5.95
N LEU A 169 6.75 -5.97 6.22
CA LEU A 169 7.78 -6.84 5.62
C LEU A 169 7.64 -8.32 6.00
N ASP A 170 6.94 -8.63 7.10
CA ASP A 170 6.62 -10.01 7.48
C ASP A 170 5.49 -10.66 6.66
N GLN A 171 4.74 -9.89 5.84
CA GLN A 171 3.67 -10.41 4.98
C GLN A 171 4.15 -11.45 3.96
N PHE A 172 5.38 -11.30 3.45
CA PHE A 172 5.96 -12.30 2.54
C PHE A 172 5.96 -13.70 3.19
N GLN A 173 6.24 -13.79 4.49
CA GLN A 173 6.21 -15.05 5.24
C GLN A 173 4.80 -15.53 5.55
N MET A 174 3.83 -14.62 5.60
CA MET A 174 2.43 -14.94 5.85
C MET A 174 1.76 -15.58 4.63
N MET A 175 2.30 -15.38 3.43
CA MET A 175 1.80 -16.03 2.22
C MET A 175 2.44 -17.42 2.02
N THR A 176 1.64 -18.36 1.49
CA THR A 176 2.14 -19.65 0.98
C THR A 176 2.86 -19.43 -0.35
N PRO A 177 3.59 -20.43 -0.90
CA PRO A 177 4.14 -20.34 -2.24
C PRO A 177 3.06 -20.01 -3.29
N ALA A 178 1.95 -20.75 -3.29
CA ALA A 178 0.83 -20.50 -4.20
C ALA A 178 0.25 -19.09 -4.06
N GLY A 179 0.18 -18.54 -2.84
CA GLY A 179 -0.25 -17.16 -2.63
C GLY A 179 0.74 -16.14 -3.19
N ARG A 180 2.04 -16.37 -3.04
CA ARG A 180 3.07 -15.49 -3.62
C ARG A 180 3.04 -15.51 -5.14
N ASP A 181 2.73 -16.66 -5.73
CA ASP A 181 2.69 -16.84 -7.18
C ASP A 181 1.50 -16.15 -7.85
N LEU A 182 0.49 -15.72 -7.09
CA LEU A 182 -0.58 -14.86 -7.60
C LEU A 182 -0.10 -13.44 -7.92
N PHE A 183 1.03 -12.99 -7.36
CA PHE A 183 1.44 -11.59 -7.42
C PHE A 183 2.84 -11.40 -8.00
N SER A 184 3.02 -10.30 -8.69
CA SER A 184 4.32 -9.69 -8.90
C SER A 184 4.65 -8.78 -7.71
N TRP A 185 5.66 -9.20 -6.97
CA TRP A 185 6.09 -8.50 -5.77
C TRP A 185 7.00 -7.33 -6.14
N LEU A 186 6.82 -6.23 -5.42
CA LEU A 186 7.74 -5.10 -5.37
C LEU A 186 8.63 -5.22 -4.13
N ARG A 187 9.82 -4.62 -4.24
CA ARG A 187 10.75 -4.42 -3.15
C ARG A 187 10.54 -3.01 -2.59
N PHE A 188 10.80 -2.85 -1.31
CA PHE A 188 11.05 -1.54 -0.73
C PHE A 188 12.48 -1.12 -1.10
N ASP A 189 12.68 0.18 -1.28
CA ASP A 189 13.99 0.79 -1.51
C ASP A 189 14.86 0.74 -0.25
N GLU A 190 14.34 1.27 0.86
CA GLU A 190 15.00 1.38 2.15
C GLU A 190 14.07 0.91 3.27
N ALA A 191 14.66 0.44 4.37
CA ALA A 191 13.92 0.06 5.56
C ALA A 191 14.65 0.50 6.82
N GLN A 192 13.87 0.75 7.87
CA GLN A 192 14.36 1.21 9.16
C GLN A 192 13.63 0.55 10.31
N TRP A 193 14.24 0.61 11.49
CA TRP A 193 13.56 0.24 12.72
C TRP A 193 12.62 1.35 13.17
N ARG A 194 11.33 1.03 13.26
CA ARG A 194 10.30 1.95 13.76
C ARG A 194 9.73 1.42 15.07
N ARG A 195 9.51 2.33 16.02
CA ARG A 195 8.71 2.06 17.21
C ARG A 195 7.24 2.25 16.85
N GLN A 196 6.47 1.16 16.92
CA GLN A 196 5.04 1.18 16.68
C GLN A 196 4.32 1.09 18.03
N ALA A 197 3.44 2.06 18.29
CA ALA A 197 2.54 2.00 19.42
C ALA A 197 1.44 0.97 19.11
N VAL A 198 1.20 0.06 20.05
CA VAL A 198 0.14 -0.95 19.92
C VAL A 198 -0.83 -0.79 21.07
N LYS A 199 -2.13 -0.88 20.79
CA LYS A 199 -3.17 -0.85 21.82
C LYS A 199 -3.47 -2.27 22.29
N LEU A 200 -3.47 -2.48 23.61
CA LEU A 200 -3.96 -3.72 24.21
C LEU A 200 -5.25 -3.40 24.97
N GLY A 201 -6.40 -3.58 24.31
CA GLY A 201 -7.69 -3.11 24.84
C GLY A 201 -7.71 -1.59 25.02
N ARG A 202 -7.98 -1.11 26.24
CA ARG A 202 -8.00 0.33 26.58
C ARG A 202 -6.63 0.91 26.96
N LEU A 203 -5.60 0.08 27.12
CA LEU A 203 -4.26 0.51 27.53
C LEU A 203 -3.43 0.96 26.31
N LYS A 204 -3.04 2.24 26.29
CA LYS A 204 -1.94 2.77 25.47
C LYS A 204 -0.65 2.68 26.31
N ALA A 205 0.51 2.16 25.91
CA ALA A 205 0.92 1.29 24.82
C ALA A 205 2.24 0.64 25.28
N PRO A 206 2.48 -0.67 25.09
CA PRO A 206 3.85 -1.13 24.91
C PRO A 206 4.33 -0.76 23.49
N LEU A 207 5.55 -0.24 23.38
CA LEU A 207 6.18 0.05 22.10
C LEU A 207 6.75 -1.25 21.53
N VAL A 208 6.36 -1.61 20.30
CA VAL A 208 6.95 -2.74 19.59
C VAL A 208 7.91 -2.21 18.54
N LEU A 209 9.08 -2.83 18.43
CA LEU A 209 10.03 -2.53 17.37
C LEU A 209 9.65 -3.32 16.11
N ARG A 210 9.55 -2.65 14.97
CA ARG A 210 9.25 -3.29 13.68
C ARG A 210 10.19 -2.76 12.61
N TYR A 211 10.73 -3.66 11.80
CA TYR A 211 11.47 -3.29 10.60
C TYR A 211 10.46 -2.93 9.50
N HIS A 212 10.55 -1.73 8.98
CA HIS A 212 9.50 -1.09 8.19
C HIS A 212 10.10 -0.33 7.01
N PRO A 213 9.42 -0.25 5.84
CA PRO A 213 9.81 0.67 4.77
C PRO A 213 10.04 2.09 5.30
N ARG A 214 11.13 2.71 4.86
CA ARG A 214 11.42 4.11 5.17
C ARG A 214 10.52 4.98 4.30
N GLN A 215 9.93 6.04 4.88
CA GLN A 215 9.19 7.02 4.09
C GLN A 215 10.20 7.94 3.39
N PRO A 216 9.97 8.31 2.12
CA PRO A 216 10.89 9.15 1.37
C PRO A 216 10.94 10.57 1.95
N ASP A 217 12.06 11.23 1.74
CA ASP A 217 12.15 12.68 1.91
C ASP A 217 11.75 13.35 0.59
N TRP A 218 10.58 13.99 0.57
CA TRP A 218 10.02 14.59 -0.63
C TRP A 218 10.81 15.78 -1.15
N ASP A 219 11.60 16.45 -0.30
CA ASP A 219 12.39 17.61 -0.72
C ASP A 219 13.59 17.17 -1.56
N SER A 220 14.17 16.01 -1.23
CA SER A 220 15.29 15.40 -1.98
C SER A 220 14.87 14.21 -2.86
N PHE A 221 13.57 13.97 -3.03
CA PHE A 221 13.08 12.78 -3.72
C PHE A 221 13.47 12.78 -5.20
N THR A 222 14.11 11.69 -5.63
CA THR A 222 14.36 11.40 -7.04
C THR A 222 13.58 10.14 -7.41
N LEU A 223 12.79 10.20 -8.48
CA LEU A 223 12.01 9.06 -8.94
C LEU A 223 12.96 7.90 -9.34
N PRO A 224 12.86 6.72 -8.70
CA PRO A 224 13.63 5.57 -9.12
C PRO A 224 13.35 5.25 -10.59
N ARG A 225 14.38 4.85 -11.34
CA ARG A 225 14.25 4.41 -12.73
C ARG A 225 14.74 2.98 -12.86
N GLY A 226 13.88 2.13 -13.41
CA GLY A 226 14.17 0.72 -13.59
C GLY A 226 14.17 -0.08 -12.28
N GLY A 227 13.88 -1.37 -12.41
CA GLY A 227 13.82 -2.29 -11.29
C GLY A 227 12.47 -2.34 -10.57
N ARG A 228 12.40 -3.16 -9.53
CA ARG A 228 11.18 -3.38 -8.72
C ARG A 228 11.23 -2.73 -7.33
N SER A 229 12.19 -1.84 -7.08
CA SER A 229 12.36 -1.20 -5.77
C SER A 229 11.81 0.21 -5.78
N LEU A 230 10.90 0.52 -4.86
CA LEU A 230 10.35 1.87 -4.66
C LEU A 230 10.01 2.14 -3.19
N PRO A 231 9.86 3.41 -2.78
CA PRO A 231 9.33 3.74 -1.46
C PRO A 231 7.89 3.23 -1.30
N VAL A 232 7.64 2.46 -0.25
CA VAL A 232 6.29 1.97 0.09
C VAL A 232 5.67 2.88 1.15
N LEU A 233 4.58 3.56 0.79
CA LEU A 233 4.01 4.64 1.59
C LEU A 233 2.99 4.15 2.62
N ASP A 234 3.05 4.74 3.82
CA ASP A 234 2.30 4.27 4.99
C ASP A 234 0.79 4.49 4.91
N HIS A 235 0.39 5.56 4.24
CA HIS A 235 -0.95 6.11 4.37
C HIS A 235 -2.00 5.33 3.57
N THR A 236 -1.64 4.84 2.38
CA THR A 236 -2.55 4.07 1.51
C THR A 236 -1.79 3.44 0.36
N SER A 237 -2.26 2.28 -0.10
CA SER A 237 -1.73 1.62 -1.30
C SER A 237 -1.78 2.52 -2.54
N ALA A 238 -2.75 3.44 -2.62
CA ALA A 238 -2.92 4.34 -3.76
C ALA A 238 -1.68 5.22 -3.99
N LEU A 239 -1.06 5.77 -2.94
CA LEU A 239 0.13 6.60 -3.09
C LEU A 239 1.33 5.78 -3.58
N THR A 240 1.45 4.52 -3.14
CA THR A 240 2.49 3.61 -3.62
C THR A 240 2.24 3.22 -5.10
N ALA A 241 0.98 3.08 -5.51
CA ALA A 241 0.62 2.81 -6.90
C ALA A 241 0.95 3.98 -7.83
N ILE A 242 0.86 5.24 -7.36
CA ILE A 242 1.32 6.42 -8.12
C ILE A 242 2.82 6.30 -8.39
N LEU A 243 3.62 5.99 -7.37
CA LEU A 243 5.06 5.79 -7.53
C LEU A 243 5.38 4.63 -8.49
N PHE A 244 4.61 3.56 -8.43
CA PHE A 244 4.73 2.44 -9.36
C PHE A 244 4.46 2.87 -10.81
N ALA A 245 3.36 3.56 -11.08
CA ALA A 245 3.04 4.04 -12.43
C ALA A 245 4.11 5.02 -12.95
N ALA A 246 4.51 5.99 -12.12
CA ALA A 246 5.53 6.98 -12.46
C ALA A 246 6.89 6.32 -12.75
N MET A 247 7.34 5.38 -11.91
CA MET A 247 8.61 4.65 -12.09
C MET A 247 8.65 3.86 -13.41
N ASN A 248 7.49 3.41 -13.90
CA ASN A 248 7.34 2.72 -15.18
C ASN A 248 7.04 3.69 -16.35
N GLY A 249 7.15 5.00 -16.13
CA GLY A 249 7.13 6.01 -17.18
C GLY A 249 5.76 6.56 -17.55
N ALA A 250 4.73 6.41 -16.70
CA ALA A 250 3.45 7.07 -16.90
C ALA A 250 3.64 8.59 -17.08
N ALA A 251 2.98 9.17 -18.08
CA ALA A 251 3.07 10.60 -18.37
C ALA A 251 2.09 11.41 -17.51
N ASP A 252 0.90 10.85 -17.30
CA ASP A 252 -0.18 11.46 -16.52
C ASP A 252 -0.84 10.39 -15.65
N ILE A 253 -1.10 10.74 -14.39
CA ILE A 253 -1.69 9.84 -13.40
C ILE A 253 -2.93 10.50 -12.79
N GLY A 254 -4.11 9.98 -13.16
CA GLY A 254 -5.37 10.33 -12.54
C GLY A 254 -5.66 9.47 -11.30
N LEU A 255 -6.38 10.02 -10.32
CA LEU A 255 -6.95 9.27 -9.21
C LEU A 255 -8.46 9.48 -9.10
N ILE A 256 -9.19 8.39 -8.86
CA ILE A 256 -10.62 8.41 -8.55
C ILE A 256 -10.96 7.43 -7.42
N GLY A 257 -11.96 7.71 -6.60
CA GLY A 257 -12.22 6.91 -5.39
C GLY A 257 -11.10 7.00 -4.36
N CYS A 258 -10.25 8.03 -4.46
CA CYS A 258 -9.13 8.33 -3.57
C CYS A 258 -9.42 9.61 -2.80
N ASP A 259 -10.60 9.68 -2.17
CA ASP A 259 -11.08 10.86 -1.45
C ASP A 259 -10.21 11.23 -0.24
N PHE A 260 -9.47 10.24 0.31
CA PHE A 260 -8.72 10.33 1.56
C PHE A 260 -9.58 10.78 2.76
N SER A 261 -10.87 10.45 2.70
CA SER A 261 -11.88 10.70 3.72
C SER A 261 -12.53 9.39 4.17
N ALA A 262 -13.44 9.48 5.15
CA ALA A 262 -14.28 8.35 5.52
C ALA A 262 -15.15 7.89 4.35
N GLY A 263 -15.55 6.61 4.39
CA GLY A 263 -16.55 6.05 3.49
C GLY A 263 -15.99 5.07 2.46
N ARG A 264 -16.93 4.47 1.72
CA ARG A 264 -16.64 3.56 0.60
C ARG A 264 -17.78 3.70 -0.41
N ALA A 265 -17.44 3.71 -1.69
CA ALA A 265 -18.40 3.66 -2.78
C ALA A 265 -19.25 2.38 -2.70
N ALA A 266 -20.54 2.49 -2.98
CA ALA A 266 -21.48 1.38 -3.07
C ALA A 266 -21.01 0.37 -4.13
N SER A 267 -20.50 0.86 -5.26
CA SER A 267 -19.97 0.02 -6.34
C SER A 267 -18.68 -0.73 -5.97
N ALA A 268 -18.03 -0.36 -4.86
CA ALA A 268 -16.89 -1.06 -4.27
C ALA A 268 -17.20 -1.64 -2.87
N ALA A 269 -18.47 -1.65 -2.44
CA ALA A 269 -18.86 -2.05 -1.10
C ALA A 269 -18.46 -3.51 -0.81
N THR A 270 -18.04 -3.80 0.42
CA THR A 270 -17.71 -5.16 0.85
C THR A 270 -18.35 -5.45 2.20
N THR A 271 -18.18 -6.67 2.70
CA THR A 271 -18.57 -7.05 4.07
C THR A 271 -17.79 -6.28 5.14
N GLN A 272 -16.66 -5.67 4.80
CA GLN A 272 -15.89 -4.83 5.71
C GLN A 272 -16.55 -3.47 5.86
N ALA A 273 -16.65 -3.00 7.11
CA ALA A 273 -17.04 -1.63 7.38
C ALA A 273 -16.12 -0.64 6.64
N ALA A 274 -16.71 0.45 6.14
CA ALA A 274 -15.95 1.52 5.53
C ALA A 274 -14.88 2.03 6.51
N PRO A 275 -13.66 2.35 6.03
CA PRO A 275 -12.63 2.93 6.87
C PRO A 275 -13.11 4.26 7.45
N ASP A 276 -12.74 4.50 8.70
CA ASP A 276 -12.89 5.80 9.35
C ASP A 276 -11.91 6.82 8.71
N ALA A 277 -12.28 8.10 8.69
CA ALA A 277 -11.44 9.18 8.18
C ALA A 277 -10.07 9.22 8.88
N SER A 278 -10.02 8.81 10.15
CA SER A 278 -8.78 8.73 10.92
C SER A 278 -7.74 7.76 10.33
N VAL A 279 -8.14 6.77 9.52
CA VAL A 279 -7.23 5.83 8.86
C VAL A 279 -6.40 6.53 7.77
N PHE A 280 -6.98 7.51 7.10
CA PHE A 280 -6.31 8.29 6.04
C PHE A 280 -5.74 9.61 6.56
N SER A 281 -5.61 9.78 7.88
CA SER A 281 -5.04 10.99 8.45
C SER A 281 -3.65 11.24 7.87
N GLY A 282 -3.46 12.38 7.21
CA GLY A 282 -2.19 12.74 6.56
C GLY A 282 -2.06 12.30 5.10
N ALA A 283 -2.92 11.42 4.58
CA ALA A 283 -2.84 10.95 3.19
C ALA A 283 -2.98 12.09 2.16
N ALA A 284 -3.86 13.06 2.42
CA ALA A 284 -4.02 14.23 1.55
C ALA A 284 -2.79 15.15 1.56
N ALA A 285 -2.15 15.34 2.71
CA ALA A 285 -0.90 16.12 2.81
C ALA A 285 0.25 15.40 2.13
N GLU A 286 0.35 14.08 2.32
CA GLU A 286 1.35 13.23 1.69
C GLU A 286 1.18 13.20 0.16
N PHE A 287 -0.06 13.10 -0.32
CA PHE A 287 -0.39 13.19 -1.74
C PHE A 287 0.13 14.49 -2.37
N ARG A 288 -0.10 15.64 -1.74
CA ARG A 288 0.37 16.93 -2.27
C ARG A 288 1.89 17.00 -2.39
N LYS A 289 2.61 16.47 -1.39
CA LYS A 289 4.08 16.40 -1.41
C LYS A 289 4.58 15.46 -2.52
N LEU A 290 3.98 14.28 -2.64
CA LEU A 290 4.27 13.31 -3.68
C LEU A 290 4.00 13.90 -5.08
N ALA A 291 2.84 14.50 -5.31
CA ALA A 291 2.47 15.11 -6.59
C ALA A 291 3.46 16.21 -6.99
N SER A 292 3.79 17.12 -6.06
CA SER A 292 4.80 18.16 -6.30
C SER A 292 6.20 17.58 -6.58
N ALA A 293 6.57 16.47 -5.92
CA ALA A 293 7.84 15.80 -6.20
C ALA A 293 7.86 15.12 -7.58
N LEU A 294 6.74 14.55 -8.02
CA LEU A 294 6.60 13.93 -9.34
C LEU A 294 6.52 14.93 -10.49
N GLU A 295 5.89 16.09 -10.26
CA GLU A 295 5.87 17.19 -11.23
C GLU A 295 7.30 17.65 -11.58
N ARG A 296 8.19 17.74 -10.59
CA ARG A 296 9.63 18.03 -10.82
C ARG A 296 10.34 16.94 -11.64
N ASN A 297 9.75 15.75 -11.74
CA ASN A 297 10.23 14.64 -12.55
C ASN A 297 9.47 14.51 -13.89
N GLY A 298 8.60 15.48 -14.22
CA GLY A 298 7.84 15.52 -15.47
C GLY A 298 6.64 14.58 -15.51
N VAL A 299 6.07 14.23 -14.35
CA VAL A 299 4.87 13.39 -14.25
C VAL A 299 3.75 14.19 -13.60
N ASP A 300 2.66 14.37 -14.33
CA ASP A 300 1.48 15.06 -13.83
C ASP A 300 0.60 14.11 -13.01
N VAL A 301 0.09 14.59 -11.88
CA VAL A 301 -0.74 13.78 -10.97
C VAL A 301 -1.98 14.55 -10.54
N THR A 302 -3.17 14.05 -10.91
CA THR A 302 -4.44 14.71 -10.65
C THR A 302 -5.36 13.84 -9.80
N ASN A 303 -5.81 14.34 -8.64
CA ASN A 303 -6.86 13.67 -7.86
C ASN A 303 -8.26 14.15 -8.28
N HIS A 304 -8.86 13.45 -9.25
CA HIS A 304 -10.21 13.74 -9.76
C HIS A 304 -11.30 13.56 -8.70
N SER A 305 -11.05 12.75 -7.66
CA SER A 305 -11.97 12.59 -6.52
C SER A 305 -12.36 13.95 -5.91
N TRP A 306 -11.41 14.88 -5.81
CA TRP A 306 -11.65 16.21 -5.24
C TRP A 306 -12.36 17.14 -6.22
N LEU A 307 -11.98 17.10 -7.50
CA LEU A 307 -12.59 17.94 -8.54
C LEU A 307 -14.09 17.65 -8.73
N ILE A 308 -14.48 16.39 -8.60
CA ILE A 308 -15.88 15.97 -8.76
C ILE A 308 -16.71 16.29 -7.50
N ASN A 309 -16.07 16.39 -6.34
CA ASN A 309 -16.74 16.75 -5.09
C ASN A 309 -16.97 18.27 -4.99
N ASP A 310 -16.07 19.09 -5.54
CA ASP A 310 -16.16 20.55 -5.52
C ASP A 310 -17.08 21.12 -6.62
N GLY A 311 -17.60 20.27 -7.53
CA GLY A 311 -18.39 20.65 -8.70
C GLY A 311 -19.86 20.20 -8.71
N ALA A 312 -20.42 19.69 -7.60
CA ALA A 312 -21.85 19.38 -7.55
C ALA A 312 -22.66 20.66 -7.29
N PRO A 313 -23.48 21.16 -8.23
CA PRO A 313 -24.49 22.13 -7.87
C PRO A 313 -25.45 21.45 -6.88
N SER A 314 -25.70 22.14 -5.77
CA SER A 314 -26.77 21.85 -4.80
C SER A 314 -28.13 21.70 -5.47
#